data_AF-A0A2W7NDL4-F1
#
_entry.id   AF-A0A2W7NDL4-F1
#
_cell.length_a   1.000
_cell.length_b   1.000
_cell.length_c   1.000
_cell.angle_alpha   90.00
_cell.angle_beta   90.00
_cell.angle_gamma   90.00
#
_symmetry.space_group_name_H-M   'P 1'
#
loop_
_entity.id
_entity.type
_entity.pdbx_description
1 polymer ?
#
loop_
_entity_poly.entity_id
_entity_poly.type
_entity_poly.pdbx_seq_one_letter_code
_entity_poly.pdbx_strand_id
1 'polypeptide(L)'
;MRTKMFASVVGTALAVSAAPALAATLTIDNFDTNQRVTDVPSGSFVNSSEVTGSDILGGARDLSVTNTAFNGDSTDATELRVAGSALSFSNITDARGEGTITYDGVGNAGLGGIDLIIGDNPSFFFEVGDFDREVNITATVMDTMGGTSSYSELLTLGFNPNLGFAEFTGNADFGSIDSIEFFVSSTDTQTAVDGSILSISVQADDMAPIPLPASGLLLLGGLGGLTVLRSRRKKA
;
A
#
# COMPACT_ATOMS: atom_id res chain seq x y z
N MET A 1 2.62 50.23 59.81
CA MET A 1 3.24 49.00 59.25
C MET A 1 2.21 48.31 58.38
N ARG A 2 2.30 48.42 57.04
CA ARG A 2 1.44 47.70 56.09
C ARG A 2 2.27 47.36 54.85
N THR A 3 2.78 46.13 54.82
CA THR A 3 3.54 45.53 53.72
C THR A 3 2.57 45.18 52.59
N LYS A 4 2.82 45.66 51.36
CA LYS A 4 2.12 45.18 50.15
C LYS A 4 3.07 44.28 49.39
N MET A 5 2.78 42.98 49.34
CA MET A 5 3.52 42.01 48.52
C MET A 5 3.08 42.13 47.05
N PHE A 6 4.06 42.12 46.15
CA PHE A 6 3.87 41.93 44.72
C PHE A 6 3.69 40.43 44.45
N ALA A 7 2.61 40.04 43.78
CA ALA A 7 2.44 38.67 43.28
C ALA A 7 2.88 38.63 41.81
N SER A 8 3.95 37.90 41.51
CA SER A 8 4.34 37.57 40.15
C SER A 8 3.54 36.36 39.68
N VAL A 9 2.80 36.50 38.58
CA VAL A 9 2.19 35.36 37.89
C VAL A 9 3.27 34.73 37.02
N VAL A 10 3.74 33.54 37.39
CA VAL A 10 4.56 32.69 36.53
C VAL A 10 3.61 31.93 35.62
N GLY A 11 3.59 32.28 34.33
CA GLY A 11 2.87 31.54 33.31
C GLY A 11 3.68 30.32 32.88
N THR A 12 3.21 29.12 33.21
CA THR A 12 3.78 27.87 32.71
C THR A 12 3.37 27.68 31.25
N ALA A 13 4.32 27.78 30.33
CA ALA A 13 4.09 27.40 28.94
C ALA A 13 4.05 25.88 28.85
N LEU A 14 2.87 25.33 28.55
CA LEU A 14 2.70 23.92 28.18
C LEU A 14 3.29 23.72 26.78
N ALA A 15 4.46 23.09 26.72
CA ALA A 15 5.01 22.60 25.46
C ALA A 15 4.17 21.39 25.01
N VAL A 16 3.29 21.62 24.03
CA VAL A 16 2.63 20.54 23.31
C VAL A 16 3.66 20.00 22.32
N SER A 17 4.29 18.87 22.64
CA SER A 17 5.08 18.10 21.67
C SER A 17 4.10 17.51 20.65
N ALA A 18 4.16 17.94 19.40
CA ALA A 18 3.48 17.25 18.32
C ALA A 18 4.12 15.86 18.16
N ALA A 19 3.30 14.81 18.31
CA ALA A 19 3.74 13.46 17.95
C ALA A 19 3.93 13.42 16.42
N PRO A 20 4.97 12.73 15.92
CA PRO A 20 5.07 12.48 14.48
C PRO A 20 3.84 11.66 14.04
N ALA A 21 3.21 12.07 12.93
CA ALA A 21 2.18 11.26 12.29
C ALA A 21 2.85 9.98 11.76
N LEU A 22 2.25 8.83 12.03
CA LEU A 22 2.66 7.56 11.44
C LEU A 22 1.98 7.44 10.07
N ALA A 23 2.70 6.98 9.05
CA ALA A 23 2.13 6.68 7.75
C ALA A 23 0.94 5.71 7.90
N ALA A 24 -0.17 6.01 7.22
CA ALA A 24 -1.31 5.13 7.20
C ALA A 24 -1.00 3.84 6.42
N THR A 25 -1.47 2.71 6.91
CA THR A 25 -1.34 1.41 6.24
C THR A 25 -2.64 0.63 6.37
N LEU A 26 -3.12 0.09 5.25
CA LEU A 26 -4.23 -0.84 5.18
C LEU A 26 -3.71 -2.16 4.60
N THR A 27 -3.70 -3.23 5.39
CA THR A 27 -3.34 -4.56 4.88
C THR A 27 -4.44 -5.08 3.95
N ILE A 28 -4.03 -5.57 2.78
CA ILE A 28 -4.91 -6.31 1.87
C ILE A 28 -4.85 -7.80 2.20
N ASP A 29 -3.64 -8.33 2.34
CA ASP A 29 -3.42 -9.75 2.64
C ASP A 29 -2.00 -9.98 3.17
N ASN A 30 -1.86 -10.86 4.16
CA ASN A 30 -0.58 -11.33 4.71
C ASN A 30 -0.28 -12.79 4.34
N PHE A 31 -1.16 -13.44 3.57
CA PHE A 31 -1.01 -14.80 3.09
C PHE A 31 -0.87 -15.86 4.20
N ASP A 32 -1.49 -15.63 5.36
CA ASP A 32 -1.48 -16.60 6.48
C ASP A 32 -2.49 -17.75 6.27
N THR A 33 -3.50 -17.52 5.43
CA THR A 33 -4.48 -18.55 5.05
C THR A 33 -4.01 -19.34 3.82
N ASN A 34 -3.62 -20.60 4.03
CA ASN A 34 -3.12 -21.48 2.97
C ASN A 34 -4.13 -21.70 1.84
N GLN A 35 -3.63 -21.72 0.60
CA GLN A 35 -4.40 -22.00 -0.62
C GLN A 35 -3.45 -22.53 -1.70
N ARG A 36 -3.95 -23.37 -2.61
CA ARG A 36 -3.14 -23.89 -3.71
C ARG A 36 -4.03 -24.08 -4.93
N VAL A 37 -3.61 -23.52 -6.04
CA VAL A 37 -4.23 -23.70 -7.35
C VAL A 37 -3.13 -24.08 -8.32
N THR A 38 -3.25 -25.26 -8.91
CA THR A 38 -2.35 -25.71 -9.96
C THR A 38 -3.11 -25.80 -11.27
N ASP A 39 -2.40 -25.58 -12.37
CA ASP A 39 -2.94 -25.97 -13.65
C ASP A 39 -3.02 -27.50 -13.72
N VAL A 40 -4.25 -28.00 -13.86
CA VAL A 40 -4.49 -29.39 -14.22
C VAL A 40 -4.62 -29.46 -15.74
N PRO A 41 -3.79 -30.26 -16.43
CA PRO A 41 -3.77 -30.30 -17.89
C PRO A 41 -5.09 -30.82 -18.46
N SER A 42 -6.00 -29.91 -18.71
CA SER A 42 -7.27 -30.12 -19.38
C SER A 42 -7.53 -28.91 -20.27
N GLY A 43 -7.66 -29.16 -21.57
CA GLY A 43 -7.73 -28.07 -22.55
C GLY A 43 -8.86 -27.09 -22.23
N SER A 44 -8.47 -25.84 -21.93
CA SER A 44 -9.31 -24.65 -21.83
C SER A 44 -10.04 -24.37 -20.50
N PHE A 45 -9.63 -24.96 -19.38
CA PHE A 45 -10.18 -24.60 -18.06
C PHE A 45 -9.20 -23.76 -17.25
N VAL A 46 -9.65 -22.59 -16.77
CA VAL A 46 -8.95 -21.84 -15.74
C VAL A 46 -9.18 -22.55 -14.42
N ASN A 47 -8.12 -23.07 -13.81
CA ASN A 47 -8.21 -23.67 -12.48
C ASN A 47 -8.31 -22.55 -11.45
N SER A 48 -9.26 -22.63 -10.52
CA SER A 48 -9.49 -21.58 -9.53
C SER A 48 -9.95 -22.12 -8.18
N SER A 49 -9.76 -21.31 -7.14
CA SER A 49 -10.25 -21.59 -5.79
C SER A 49 -10.47 -20.26 -5.07
N GLU A 50 -11.49 -20.22 -4.21
CA GLU A 50 -11.68 -19.19 -3.19
C GLU A 50 -11.20 -19.72 -1.84
N VAL A 51 -10.67 -18.85 -0.97
CA VAL A 51 -10.55 -19.12 0.46
C VAL A 51 -11.03 -17.93 1.28
N THR A 52 -11.60 -18.20 2.45
CA THR A 52 -12.03 -17.16 3.38
C THR A 52 -11.06 -17.01 4.54
N GLY A 53 -10.84 -15.77 4.99
CA GLY A 53 -9.87 -15.44 6.05
C GLY A 53 -10.19 -14.08 6.66
N SER A 54 -10.03 -13.95 7.99
CA SER A 54 -10.27 -12.68 8.69
C SER A 54 -9.19 -11.63 8.46
N ASP A 55 -8.04 -12.07 7.97
CA ASP A 55 -6.84 -11.31 7.62
C ASP A 55 -6.81 -10.88 6.15
N ILE A 56 -7.82 -11.27 5.38
CA ILE A 56 -7.96 -10.97 3.95
C ILE A 56 -8.97 -9.83 3.77
N LEU A 57 -8.62 -8.82 2.97
CA LEU A 57 -9.53 -7.72 2.63
C LEU A 57 -10.80 -8.27 1.96
N GLY A 58 -11.96 -7.85 2.44
CA GLY A 58 -13.25 -8.38 1.96
C GLY A 58 -13.60 -9.78 2.49
N GLY A 59 -12.72 -10.42 3.26
CA GLY A 59 -12.95 -11.71 3.90
C GLY A 59 -12.71 -12.93 2.99
N ALA A 60 -12.35 -12.72 1.74
CA ALA A 60 -12.04 -13.79 0.79
C ALA A 60 -10.94 -13.38 -0.21
N ARG A 61 -10.21 -14.39 -0.70
CA ARG A 61 -9.25 -14.29 -1.79
C ARG A 61 -9.50 -15.39 -2.79
N ASP A 62 -9.57 -15.02 -4.05
CA ASP A 62 -9.62 -15.94 -5.16
C ASP A 62 -8.26 -16.02 -5.84
N LEU A 63 -7.86 -17.25 -6.15
CA LEU A 63 -6.70 -17.53 -6.99
C LEU A 63 -7.16 -18.24 -8.24
N SER A 64 -6.58 -17.88 -9.38
CA SER A 64 -6.79 -18.61 -10.63
C SER A 64 -5.49 -18.76 -11.41
N VAL A 65 -5.34 -19.89 -12.09
CA VAL A 65 -4.12 -20.27 -12.80
C VAL A 65 -4.46 -20.86 -14.15
N THR A 66 -3.65 -20.53 -15.15
CA THR A 66 -3.67 -21.15 -16.47
C THR A 66 -2.25 -21.39 -16.94
N ASN A 67 -1.96 -22.62 -17.37
CA ASN A 67 -0.74 -22.90 -18.13
C ASN A 67 -0.97 -22.51 -19.59
N THR A 68 -0.11 -21.64 -20.12
CA THR A 68 -0.26 -21.12 -21.50
C THR A 68 0.66 -21.82 -22.48
N ALA A 69 1.77 -22.39 -22.02
CA ALA A 69 2.65 -23.21 -22.83
C ALA A 69 3.52 -24.12 -21.95
N PHE A 70 3.76 -25.35 -22.41
CA PHE A 70 4.70 -26.26 -21.77
C PHE A 70 5.40 -27.13 -22.83
N ASN A 71 6.57 -27.66 -22.48
CA ASN A 71 7.24 -28.71 -23.25
C ASN A 71 7.64 -29.85 -22.31
N GLY A 72 7.01 -31.02 -22.49
CA GLY A 72 7.24 -32.17 -21.61
C GLY A 72 6.04 -32.46 -20.72
N ASP A 73 6.27 -32.52 -19.40
CA ASP A 73 5.20 -32.77 -18.42
C ASP A 73 4.29 -31.54 -18.31
N SER A 74 2.99 -31.75 -18.34
CA SER A 74 1.97 -30.70 -18.18
C SER A 74 1.31 -30.72 -16.81
N THR A 75 1.64 -31.70 -15.97
CA THR A 75 1.06 -31.87 -14.64
C THR A 75 1.58 -30.80 -13.70
N ASP A 76 0.67 -30.01 -13.09
CA ASP A 76 1.01 -28.93 -12.17
C ASP A 76 2.07 -27.97 -12.74
N ALA A 77 2.02 -27.72 -14.06
CA ALA A 77 3.07 -27.00 -14.75
C ALA A 77 3.14 -25.51 -14.40
N THR A 78 2.02 -24.93 -13.98
CA THR A 78 1.92 -23.59 -13.40
C THR A 78 1.18 -23.70 -12.08
N GLU A 79 1.64 -22.98 -11.06
CA GLU A 79 1.04 -22.98 -9.72
C GLU A 79 0.96 -21.55 -9.16
N LEU A 80 -0.17 -21.24 -8.52
CA LEU A 80 -0.29 -20.21 -7.51
C LEU A 80 -0.52 -20.87 -6.16
N ARG A 81 0.27 -20.49 -5.18
CA ARG A 81 0.20 -21.12 -3.87
C ARG A 81 0.46 -20.12 -2.76
N VAL A 82 -0.42 -20.15 -1.77
CA VAL A 82 -0.22 -19.52 -0.47
C VAL A 82 0.20 -20.58 0.53
N ALA A 83 1.44 -20.47 1.00
CA ALA A 83 1.96 -21.33 2.07
C ALA A 83 3.11 -20.64 2.80
N GLY A 84 3.11 -20.72 4.14
CA GLY A 84 4.20 -20.16 4.95
C GLY A 84 4.27 -18.62 4.90
N SER A 85 3.11 -17.95 4.90
CA SER A 85 2.99 -16.49 4.85
C SER A 85 3.59 -15.86 3.59
N ALA A 86 3.42 -16.54 2.46
CA ALA A 86 3.82 -16.06 1.15
C ALA A 86 2.87 -16.60 0.07
N LEU A 87 2.56 -15.75 -0.91
CA LEU A 87 1.99 -16.15 -2.19
C LEU A 87 3.13 -16.36 -3.18
N SER A 88 3.21 -17.53 -3.80
CA SER A 88 4.16 -17.85 -4.86
C SER A 88 3.46 -18.12 -6.18
N PHE A 89 4.04 -17.60 -7.26
CA PHE A 89 3.77 -18.01 -8.64
C PHE A 89 4.99 -18.77 -9.16
N SER A 90 4.76 -19.98 -9.67
CA SER A 90 5.85 -20.84 -10.14
C SER A 90 5.46 -21.58 -11.41
N ASN A 91 6.43 -21.69 -12.33
CA ASN A 91 6.34 -22.54 -13.50
C ASN A 91 7.42 -23.61 -13.45
N ILE A 92 7.07 -24.84 -13.80
CA ILE A 92 8.08 -25.89 -13.98
C ILE A 92 9.00 -25.57 -15.19
N THR A 93 10.05 -26.37 -15.35
CA THR A 93 10.96 -26.26 -16.50
C THR A 93 10.18 -26.27 -17.82
N ASP A 94 10.52 -25.32 -18.69
CA ASP A 94 9.91 -25.11 -20.01
C ASP A 94 8.41 -24.77 -20.01
N ALA A 95 7.80 -24.49 -18.85
CA ALA A 95 6.43 -24.02 -18.74
C ALA A 95 6.35 -22.48 -18.69
N ARG A 96 5.22 -21.96 -19.17
CA ARG A 96 4.76 -20.57 -19.05
C ARG A 96 3.32 -20.59 -18.59
N GLY A 97 2.93 -19.56 -17.85
CA GLY A 97 1.58 -19.50 -17.37
C GLY A 97 1.17 -18.12 -16.91
N GLU A 98 -0.05 -18.11 -16.42
CA GLU A 98 -0.78 -16.94 -15.95
C GLU A 98 -1.36 -17.24 -14.58
N GLY A 99 -1.32 -16.23 -13.73
CA GLY A 99 -1.87 -16.27 -12.39
C GLY A 99 -2.66 -15.01 -12.11
N THR A 100 -3.83 -15.17 -11.50
CA THR A 100 -4.64 -14.05 -11.01
C THR A 100 -4.92 -14.24 -9.53
N ILE A 101 -4.82 -13.13 -8.79
CA ILE A 101 -5.36 -13.00 -7.44
C ILE A 101 -6.44 -11.92 -7.44
N THR A 102 -7.59 -12.22 -6.85
CA THR A 102 -8.75 -11.32 -6.81
C THR A 102 -9.24 -11.14 -5.37
N TYR A 103 -9.60 -9.91 -5.04
CA TYR A 103 -10.26 -9.51 -3.80
C TYR A 103 -11.56 -8.81 -4.16
N ASP A 104 -12.68 -9.53 -4.11
CA ASP A 104 -14.02 -9.02 -4.42
C ASP A 104 -15.07 -9.53 -3.41
N GLY A 105 -14.62 -9.90 -2.21
CA GLY A 105 -15.48 -10.34 -1.11
C GLY A 105 -16.06 -11.75 -1.30
N VAL A 106 -16.52 -12.34 -0.19
CA VAL A 106 -16.97 -13.75 -0.18
C VAL A 106 -18.05 -14.03 -1.22
N GLY A 107 -17.77 -14.93 -2.16
CA GLY A 107 -18.67 -15.32 -3.24
C GLY A 107 -18.90 -14.21 -4.25
N ASN A 108 -17.89 -13.37 -4.50
CA ASN A 108 -17.92 -12.21 -5.42
C ASN A 108 -18.98 -11.17 -5.01
N ALA A 109 -19.13 -10.94 -3.71
CA ALA A 109 -20.14 -10.04 -3.17
C ALA A 109 -19.82 -8.54 -3.33
N GLY A 110 -18.62 -8.23 -3.78
CA GLY A 110 -17.99 -6.90 -3.74
C GLY A 110 -17.31 -6.62 -2.39
N LEU A 111 -16.31 -5.76 -2.41
CA LEU A 111 -15.67 -5.19 -1.22
C LEU A 111 -16.57 -4.20 -0.47
N GLY A 112 -17.69 -3.80 -1.06
CA GLY A 112 -18.70 -2.97 -0.39
C GLY A 112 -18.32 -1.50 -0.25
N GLY A 113 -17.47 -0.98 -1.14
CA GLY A 113 -17.09 0.43 -1.18
C GLY A 113 -15.98 0.78 -0.19
N ILE A 114 -14.97 -0.09 -0.05
CA ILE A 114 -13.82 0.21 0.81
C ILE A 114 -13.07 1.42 0.24
N ASP A 115 -12.73 2.34 1.13
CA ASP A 115 -11.91 3.51 0.82
C ASP A 115 -10.42 3.15 0.94
N LEU A 116 -9.70 3.20 -0.19
CA LEU A 116 -8.26 2.99 -0.23
C LEU A 116 -7.46 4.30 -0.15
N ILE A 117 -8.12 5.47 -0.12
CA ILE A 117 -7.48 6.79 -0.01
C ILE A 117 -7.19 7.08 1.47
N ILE A 118 -6.23 6.33 2.02
CA ILE A 118 -5.91 6.36 3.46
C ILE A 118 -4.97 7.50 3.88
N GLY A 119 -4.54 8.35 2.94
CA GLY A 119 -3.62 9.47 3.16
C GLY A 119 -3.22 10.15 1.85
N ASP A 120 -2.15 10.94 1.86
CA ASP A 120 -1.63 11.58 0.64
C ASP A 120 -0.84 10.56 -0.21
N ASN A 121 -0.99 10.64 -1.54
CA ASN A 121 -0.31 9.78 -2.51
C ASN A 121 -0.41 8.26 -2.20
N PRO A 122 -1.63 7.71 -2.06
CA PRO A 122 -1.78 6.29 -1.76
C PRO A 122 -1.21 5.40 -2.89
N SER A 123 -0.64 4.27 -2.48
CA SER A 123 -0.05 3.27 -3.37
C SER A 123 -0.30 1.86 -2.87
N PHE A 124 -0.40 0.90 -3.78
CA PHE A 124 -0.20 -0.51 -3.42
C PHE A 124 1.29 -0.74 -3.13
N PHE A 125 1.57 -1.43 -2.03
CA PHE A 125 2.90 -1.92 -1.70
C PHE A 125 2.89 -3.45 -1.65
N PHE A 126 3.83 -4.04 -2.37
CA PHE A 126 4.07 -5.49 -2.40
C PHE A 126 5.35 -5.80 -1.64
N GLU A 127 5.25 -6.56 -0.55
CA GLU A 127 6.45 -7.06 0.12
C GLU A 127 7.00 -8.25 -0.67
N VAL A 128 8.03 -8.00 -1.48
CA VAL A 128 8.60 -9.01 -2.39
C VAL A 128 9.48 -9.99 -1.62
N GLY A 129 9.22 -11.29 -1.78
CA GLY A 129 10.04 -12.36 -1.23
C GLY A 129 11.18 -12.77 -2.17
N ASP A 130 10.81 -13.28 -3.35
CA ASP A 130 11.74 -13.73 -4.39
C ASP A 130 11.19 -13.37 -5.77
N PHE A 131 12.06 -13.17 -6.75
CA PHE A 131 11.72 -12.86 -8.12
C PHE A 131 12.92 -13.14 -9.03
N ASP A 132 12.80 -14.14 -9.90
CA ASP A 132 13.94 -14.65 -10.66
C ASP A 132 13.98 -14.20 -12.14
N ARG A 133 12.81 -13.91 -12.73
CA ARG A 133 12.65 -13.69 -14.16
C ARG A 133 11.55 -12.70 -14.50
N GLU A 134 11.67 -12.14 -15.70
CA GLU A 134 10.75 -11.14 -16.22
C GLU A 134 9.34 -11.69 -16.45
N VAL A 135 8.33 -10.93 -16.04
CA VAL A 135 6.90 -11.23 -16.24
C VAL A 135 6.15 -9.95 -16.56
N ASN A 136 5.04 -10.08 -17.27
CA ASN A 136 4.07 -9.00 -17.35
C ASN A 136 3.19 -9.03 -16.12
N ILE A 137 2.92 -7.88 -15.53
CA ILE A 137 1.86 -7.74 -14.53
C ILE A 137 0.78 -6.80 -15.02
N THR A 138 -0.41 -7.01 -14.47
CA THR A 138 -1.50 -6.03 -14.54
C THR A 138 -2.15 -5.91 -13.17
N ALA A 139 -2.38 -4.70 -12.72
CA ALA A 139 -3.26 -4.42 -11.59
C ALA A 139 -4.54 -3.78 -12.14
N THR A 140 -5.69 -4.28 -11.71
CA THR A 140 -7.01 -3.74 -12.08
C THR A 140 -7.80 -3.46 -10.82
N VAL A 141 -8.46 -2.31 -10.79
CA VAL A 141 -9.32 -1.90 -9.69
C VAL A 141 -10.66 -1.48 -10.26
N MET A 142 -11.74 -1.96 -9.65
CA MET A 142 -13.11 -1.60 -10.00
C MET A 142 -13.81 -0.95 -8.81
N ASP A 143 -14.51 0.16 -9.04
CA ASP A 143 -15.34 0.82 -8.03
C ASP A 143 -16.77 0.27 -8.02
N THR A 144 -17.54 0.60 -6.98
CA THR A 144 -18.93 0.15 -6.80
C THR A 144 -19.92 0.69 -7.84
N MET A 145 -19.50 1.68 -8.64
CA MET A 145 -20.27 2.21 -9.78
C MET A 145 -19.86 1.57 -11.12
N GLY A 146 -18.92 0.62 -11.10
CA GLY A 146 -18.39 -0.05 -12.29
C GLY A 146 -17.32 0.74 -13.04
N GLY A 147 -16.80 1.83 -12.48
CA GLY A 147 -15.60 2.49 -12.98
C GLY A 147 -14.40 1.56 -12.84
N THR A 148 -13.52 1.54 -13.84
CA THR A 148 -12.36 0.65 -13.85
C THR A 148 -11.10 1.45 -14.13
N SER A 149 -10.03 1.13 -13.41
CA SER A 149 -8.70 1.66 -13.62
C SER A 149 -7.71 0.51 -13.68
N SER A 150 -6.74 0.57 -14.58
CA SER A 150 -5.71 -0.45 -14.71
C SER A 150 -4.31 0.13 -14.89
N TYR A 151 -3.32 -0.68 -14.51
CA TYR A 151 -1.90 -0.46 -14.72
C TYR A 151 -1.28 -1.75 -15.23
N SER A 152 -0.36 -1.66 -16.18
CA SER A 152 0.39 -2.82 -16.66
C SER A 152 1.85 -2.45 -16.88
N GLU A 153 2.75 -3.36 -16.52
CA GLU A 153 4.18 -3.23 -16.78
C GLU A 153 4.85 -4.58 -17.03
N LEU A 154 6.02 -4.54 -17.67
CA LEU A 154 6.95 -5.65 -17.67
C LEU A 154 7.83 -5.53 -16.42
N LEU A 155 7.63 -6.40 -15.44
CA LEU A 155 8.49 -6.48 -14.28
C LEU A 155 9.84 -7.08 -14.65
N THR A 156 10.90 -6.39 -14.26
CA THR A 156 12.29 -6.80 -14.41
C THR A 156 13.03 -6.67 -13.08
N LEU A 157 14.21 -7.26 -12.94
CA LEU A 157 14.98 -7.18 -11.69
C LEU A 157 15.23 -5.71 -11.28
N GLY A 158 14.95 -5.41 -10.00
CA GLY A 158 15.09 -4.05 -9.46
C GLY A 158 13.87 -3.15 -9.68
N PHE A 159 12.71 -3.73 -10.00
CA PHE A 159 11.42 -3.01 -10.05
C PHE A 159 11.08 -2.30 -8.73
N ASN A 160 10.18 -1.32 -8.81
CA ASN A 160 9.66 -0.65 -7.63
C ASN A 160 8.47 -1.44 -7.06
N PRO A 161 8.52 -1.90 -5.80
CA PRO A 161 7.40 -2.61 -5.18
C PRO A 161 6.23 -1.69 -4.80
N ASN A 162 6.35 -0.38 -5.00
CA ASN A 162 5.26 0.58 -4.82
C ASN A 162 4.63 0.92 -6.17
N LEU A 163 3.32 0.71 -6.27
CA LEU A 163 2.50 1.12 -7.40
C LEU A 163 1.54 2.23 -6.95
N GLY A 164 1.84 3.46 -7.33
CA GLY A 164 1.04 4.63 -6.98
C GLY A 164 -0.32 4.62 -7.68
N PHE A 165 -1.39 5.03 -6.98
CA PHE A 165 -2.73 5.08 -7.59
C PHE A 165 -2.80 6.05 -8.78
N ALA A 166 -1.93 7.07 -8.78
CA ALA A 166 -1.79 8.02 -9.89
C ALA A 166 -1.21 7.40 -11.19
N GLU A 167 -0.62 6.19 -11.11
CA GLU A 167 -0.08 5.48 -12.27
C GLU A 167 -1.15 4.71 -13.04
N PHE A 168 -2.31 4.46 -12.40
CA PHE A 168 -3.42 3.79 -13.05
C PHE A 168 -4.07 4.70 -14.11
N THR A 169 -4.48 4.08 -15.21
CA THR A 169 -5.28 4.72 -16.25
C THR A 169 -6.71 4.22 -16.16
N GLY A 170 -7.68 5.14 -16.09
CA GLY A 170 -9.09 4.80 -16.05
C GLY A 170 -9.91 5.81 -15.24
N ASN A 171 -11.03 5.35 -14.70
CA ASN A 171 -11.98 6.18 -13.99
C ASN A 171 -12.55 5.55 -12.70
N ALA A 172 -11.93 4.49 -12.18
CA ALA A 172 -12.30 3.94 -10.89
C ALA A 172 -12.12 4.98 -9.77
N ASP A 173 -13.12 5.11 -8.92
CA ASP A 173 -13.07 5.87 -7.67
C ASP A 173 -12.43 5.02 -6.55
N PHE A 174 -11.15 5.28 -6.26
CA PHE A 174 -10.41 4.59 -5.19
C PHE A 174 -10.97 4.80 -3.77
N GLY A 175 -11.93 5.73 -3.59
CA GLY A 175 -12.64 5.91 -2.33
C GLY A 175 -13.83 4.97 -2.14
N SER A 176 -14.19 4.17 -3.14
CA SER A 176 -15.36 3.27 -3.09
C SER A 176 -15.14 2.00 -3.93
N ILE A 177 -14.17 1.18 -3.51
CA ILE A 177 -13.77 -0.01 -4.25
C ILE A 177 -14.75 -1.17 -4.11
N ASP A 178 -14.98 -1.86 -5.22
CA ASP A 178 -15.75 -3.10 -5.33
C ASP A 178 -14.85 -4.32 -5.53
N SER A 179 -13.79 -4.22 -6.35
CA SER A 179 -12.82 -5.30 -6.50
C SER A 179 -11.41 -4.82 -6.83
N ILE A 180 -10.44 -5.65 -6.46
CA ILE A 180 -9.02 -5.49 -6.78
C ILE A 180 -8.53 -6.81 -7.38
N GLU A 181 -7.82 -6.72 -8.51
CA GLU A 181 -7.24 -7.87 -9.20
C GLU A 181 -5.77 -7.60 -9.50
N PHE A 182 -4.91 -8.56 -9.20
CA PHE A 182 -3.52 -8.58 -9.66
C PHE A 182 -3.28 -9.80 -10.53
N PHE A 183 -2.74 -9.56 -11.71
CA PHE A 183 -2.46 -10.55 -12.73
C PHE A 183 -0.97 -10.60 -13.00
N VAL A 184 -0.44 -11.81 -13.18
CA VAL A 184 0.93 -12.09 -13.61
C VAL A 184 0.90 -13.02 -14.81
N SER A 185 1.76 -12.77 -15.80
CA SER A 185 1.90 -13.60 -16.99
C SER A 185 3.34 -13.74 -17.42
N SER A 186 3.75 -14.98 -17.66
CA SER A 186 5.01 -15.31 -18.32
C SER A 186 4.83 -15.78 -19.77
N THR A 187 3.61 -15.71 -20.31
CA THR A 187 3.22 -16.23 -21.64
C THR A 187 4.15 -15.76 -22.76
N ASP A 188 4.49 -14.47 -22.75
CA ASP A 188 5.30 -13.83 -23.79
C ASP A 188 6.70 -13.42 -23.31
N THR A 189 7.10 -13.81 -22.09
CA THR A 189 8.40 -13.43 -21.51
C THR A 189 9.35 -14.61 -21.43
N GLN A 190 9.35 -15.36 -20.32
CA GLN A 190 10.29 -16.42 -20.02
C GLN A 190 9.59 -17.70 -19.54
N THR A 191 10.28 -18.82 -19.68
CA THR A 191 9.86 -20.10 -19.09
C THR A 191 10.45 -20.25 -17.68
N ALA A 192 9.86 -21.15 -16.88
CA ALA A 192 10.37 -21.50 -15.55
C ALA A 192 10.60 -20.28 -14.65
N VAL A 193 9.58 -19.42 -14.62
CA VAL A 193 9.52 -18.24 -13.75
C VAL A 193 9.08 -18.67 -12.36
N ASP A 194 9.80 -18.20 -11.35
CA ASP A 194 9.45 -18.30 -9.95
C ASP A 194 9.45 -16.92 -9.29
N GLY A 195 8.39 -16.62 -8.54
CA GLY A 195 8.27 -15.37 -7.80
C GLY A 195 7.41 -15.54 -6.56
N SER A 196 7.63 -14.71 -5.55
CA SER A 196 6.80 -14.68 -4.35
C SER A 196 6.67 -13.29 -3.73
N ILE A 197 5.54 -13.07 -3.08
CA ILE A 197 5.25 -11.90 -2.26
C ILE A 197 4.79 -12.37 -0.87
N LEU A 198 5.16 -11.62 0.16
CA LEU A 198 4.90 -11.91 1.56
C LEU A 198 3.65 -11.18 2.08
N SER A 199 3.35 -10.01 1.51
CA SER A 199 2.14 -9.25 1.83
C SER A 199 1.77 -8.28 0.72
N ILE A 200 0.50 -7.87 0.70
CA ILE A 200 -0.01 -6.74 -0.09
C ILE A 200 -0.67 -5.75 0.87
N SER A 201 -0.36 -4.47 0.71
CA SER A 201 -0.98 -3.40 1.50
C SER A 201 -1.20 -2.14 0.66
N VAL A 202 -2.06 -1.26 1.15
CA VAL A 202 -2.09 0.14 0.73
C VAL A 202 -1.29 0.96 1.74
N GLN A 203 -0.43 1.84 1.24
CA GLN A 203 0.38 2.78 2.02
C GLN A 203 0.15 4.20 1.52
N ALA A 204 0.33 5.19 2.38
CA ALA A 204 0.25 6.60 2.03
C ALA A 204 1.31 7.43 2.78
N ASP A 205 1.74 8.53 2.15
CA ASP A 205 2.71 9.46 2.71
C ASP A 205 1.99 10.45 3.65
N ASP A 206 2.02 10.24 4.96
CA ASP A 206 1.53 11.26 5.89
C ASP A 206 2.57 12.37 6.10
N MET A 207 2.55 13.39 5.23
CA MET A 207 3.20 14.68 5.50
C MET A 207 2.37 15.45 6.53
N ALA A 208 2.65 15.29 7.83
CA ALA A 208 2.24 16.32 8.77
C ALA A 208 2.95 17.63 8.38
N PRO A 209 2.24 18.74 8.07
CA PRO A 209 2.89 20.03 7.86
C PRO A 209 3.62 20.37 9.15
N ILE A 210 4.95 20.33 9.14
CA ILE A 210 5.74 20.84 10.27
C ILE A 210 5.34 22.31 10.40
N PRO A 211 4.65 22.72 11.48
CA PRO A 211 4.47 24.14 11.74
C PRO A 211 5.88 24.62 12.04
N LEU A 212 6.51 25.33 11.10
CA LEU A 212 7.67 26.15 11.45
C LEU A 212 7.18 27.00 12.61
N PRO A 213 7.74 26.84 13.82
CA PRO A 213 7.29 27.66 14.90
C PRO A 213 7.53 29.11 14.46
N ALA A 214 6.55 29.97 14.69
CA ALA A 214 6.66 31.41 14.48
C ALA A 214 7.75 32.07 15.36
N SER A 215 8.73 31.29 15.84
CA SER A 215 9.98 31.71 16.50
C SER A 215 10.80 32.67 15.64
N GLY A 216 10.63 32.66 14.32
CA GLY A 216 11.23 33.68 13.44
C GLY A 216 10.68 35.10 13.67
N LEU A 217 9.44 35.23 14.15
CA LEU A 217 8.83 36.54 14.46
C LEU A 217 9.03 36.96 15.93
N LEU A 218 9.27 36.01 16.85
CA LEU A 218 9.55 36.33 18.25
C LEU A 218 11.01 36.79 18.50
N LEU A 219 11.96 36.44 17.63
CA LEU A 219 13.34 36.93 17.77
C LEU A 219 13.52 38.38 17.27
N LEU A 220 12.60 38.91 16.46
CA LEU A 220 12.59 40.32 16.06
C LEU A 220 11.83 41.24 17.04
N GLY A 221 10.93 40.69 17.86
CA GLY A 221 10.25 41.45 18.93
C GLY A 221 11.07 41.59 20.23
N GLY A 222 12.01 40.68 20.49
CA GLY A 222 12.74 40.60 21.75
C GLY A 222 13.92 41.56 21.93
N LEU A 223 14.38 42.24 20.87
CA LEU A 223 15.56 43.12 20.92
C LEU A 223 15.24 44.63 20.81
N GLY A 224 13.97 45.02 20.63
CA GLY A 224 13.56 46.43 20.51
C GLY A 224 13.15 47.14 21.82
N GLY A 225 13.03 46.41 22.93
CA GLY A 225 12.32 46.90 24.13
C GLY A 225 13.16 47.39 25.32
N LEU A 226 14.48 47.58 25.19
CA LEU A 226 15.35 47.85 26.35
C LEU A 226 16.26 49.10 26.27
N THR A 227 16.02 50.02 25.34
CA THR A 227 16.74 51.31 25.33
C THR A 227 15.77 52.47 25.29
N VAL A 228 15.42 53.01 26.46
CA VAL A 228 15.30 54.43 26.80
C VAL A 228 14.59 54.49 28.15
N LEU A 229 15.33 54.80 29.21
CA LEU A 229 14.94 55.70 30.30
C LEU A 229 16.12 55.80 31.28
N ARG A 230 17.19 56.46 30.83
CA ARG A 230 18.23 56.96 31.73
C ARG A 230 18.70 58.34 31.27
N SER A 231 17.96 59.37 31.67
CA SER A 231 18.51 60.53 32.38
C SER A 231 17.50 61.66 32.40
N ARG A 232 17.13 62.11 33.60
CA ARG A 232 17.23 63.53 33.94
C ARG A 232 17.25 63.70 35.45
N ARG A 233 18.49 63.96 35.92
CA ARG A 233 18.80 64.47 37.26
C ARG A 233 18.24 65.88 37.42
N LYS A 234 17.80 66.16 38.65
CA LYS A 234 17.48 67.47 39.25
C LYS A 234 18.51 68.58 38.98
N LYS A 235 18.02 69.82 38.90
CA LYS A 235 18.51 71.06 39.56
C LYS A 235 17.29 72.00 39.66
N ALA A 236 16.90 72.39 40.88
CA ALA A 236 17.27 73.64 41.58
C ALA A 236 16.64 74.86 40.89
#